data_AF-L8X4H8-F1
#
_entry.id   AF-L8X4H8-F1
#
_cell.length_a   1.000
_cell.length_b   1.000
_cell.length_c   1.000
_cell.angle_alpha   90.00
_cell.angle_beta   90.00
_cell.angle_gamma   90.00
#
_symmetry.space_group_name_H-M   'P 1'
#
loop_
_entity.id
_entity.type
_entity.pdbx_description
1 polymer ?
#
loop_
_entity_poly.entity_id
_entity_poly.type
_entity_poly.pdbx_seq_one_letter_code
_entity_poly.pdbx_strand_id
1 'polypeptide(L)'
;MESQLKELLGFLHDRNPQVRNIALENLLPQTPKEAPYRRIFLEQISSGGLAPAKEPESIRDLKLLCRDQAAIAHNAFRALVNLSDSALIVPFLGEPKFLEFLVAYIINPGSLLADLATMVLSNMTVNPNVIQTLLSLKIQLENGHPIASRSSTAPVAPSTGSTQIREESAILLLVDAFVDAATVPGGSKEERKRKGDLHFLASVFAPAGRLALLTLHPGSSEFALAKLLSFTEHPDIIRRGGVASTLKNCAFHAPAHMAMLKPDDEMVTVPPSNEAGKGMNLLSFLLLPLAGPEEFDLEVRHKLRMSDSGSYDLW
;
A
#
# COMPACT_ATOMS: atom_id res chain seq x y z
N MET A 1 14.27 -29.01 -20.95
CA MET A 1 13.73 -28.37 -19.73
C MET A 1 13.09 -27.02 -20.04
N GLU A 2 13.82 -26.03 -20.55
CA GLU A 2 13.21 -24.72 -20.86
C GLU A 2 12.05 -24.77 -21.85
N SER A 3 12.16 -25.55 -22.94
CA SER A 3 11.07 -25.72 -23.91
C SER A 3 9.79 -26.26 -23.26
N GLN A 4 9.92 -27.24 -22.38
CA GLN A 4 8.81 -27.82 -21.62
C GLN A 4 8.18 -26.78 -20.67
N LEU A 5 9.01 -25.96 -20.01
CA LEU A 5 8.51 -24.85 -19.18
C LEU A 5 7.76 -23.80 -20.01
N LYS A 6 8.23 -23.51 -21.23
CA LYS A 6 7.54 -22.61 -22.16
C LYS A 6 6.18 -23.16 -22.59
N GLU A 7 6.07 -24.46 -22.84
CA GLU A 7 4.79 -25.13 -23.11
C GLU A 7 3.83 -25.00 -21.92
N LEU A 8 4.33 -25.11 -20.68
CA LEU A 8 3.49 -24.95 -19.49
C LEU A 8 2.84 -23.57 -19.35
N LEU A 9 3.43 -22.51 -19.92
CA LEU A 9 2.84 -21.17 -19.90
C LEU A 9 1.45 -21.16 -20.56
N GLY A 10 1.26 -21.95 -21.63
CA GLY A 10 -0.03 -22.06 -22.32
C GLY A 10 -1.13 -22.74 -21.51
N PHE A 11 -0.79 -23.44 -20.42
CA PHE A 11 -1.77 -24.06 -19.54
C PHE A 11 -2.26 -23.13 -18.42
N LEU A 12 -1.70 -21.92 -18.28
CA LEU A 12 -2.13 -20.95 -17.27
C LEU A 12 -3.55 -20.41 -17.53
N HIS A 13 -4.05 -20.48 -18.77
CA HIS A 13 -5.42 -20.11 -19.15
C HIS A 13 -6.30 -21.30 -19.51
N ASP A 14 -5.90 -22.53 -19.17
CA ASP A 14 -6.72 -23.72 -19.41
C ASP A 14 -8.08 -23.60 -18.70
N ARG A 15 -9.15 -24.17 -19.27
CA ARG A 15 -10.49 -24.11 -18.64
C ARG A 15 -10.55 -24.91 -17.34
N ASN A 16 -9.75 -25.97 -17.22
CA ASN A 16 -9.69 -26.81 -16.04
C ASN A 16 -8.78 -26.18 -14.95
N PRO A 17 -9.32 -25.82 -13.76
CA PRO A 17 -8.52 -25.30 -12.65
C PRO A 17 -7.38 -26.22 -12.22
N GLN A 18 -7.53 -27.54 -12.33
CA GLN A 18 -6.48 -28.50 -11.97
C GLN A 18 -5.28 -28.40 -12.91
N VAL A 19 -5.53 -28.18 -14.20
CA VAL A 19 -4.47 -27.98 -15.21
C VAL A 19 -3.74 -26.67 -14.92
N ARG A 20 -4.47 -25.58 -14.68
CA ARG A 20 -3.88 -24.30 -14.28
C ARG A 20 -3.05 -24.42 -13.00
N ASN A 21 -3.55 -25.14 -11.99
CA ASN A 21 -2.84 -25.34 -10.74
C ASN A 21 -1.53 -26.09 -10.94
N ILE A 22 -1.54 -27.22 -11.64
CA ILE A 22 -0.34 -28.02 -11.91
C ILE A 22 0.67 -27.22 -12.74
N ALA A 23 0.21 -26.50 -13.76
CA ALA A 23 1.07 -25.65 -14.58
C ALA A 23 1.76 -24.57 -13.72
N LEU A 24 0.98 -23.84 -12.91
CA LEU A 24 1.49 -22.78 -12.07
C LEU A 24 2.41 -23.29 -10.96
N GLU A 25 2.11 -24.45 -10.35
CA GLU A 25 2.99 -25.09 -9.36
C GLU A 25 4.37 -25.42 -9.94
N ASN A 26 4.44 -25.88 -11.19
CA ASN A 26 5.71 -26.19 -11.86
C ASN A 26 6.44 -24.94 -12.36
N LEU A 27 5.71 -23.87 -12.66
CA LEU A 27 6.25 -22.60 -13.14
C LEU A 27 6.73 -21.69 -11.99
N LEU A 28 6.08 -21.73 -10.82
CA LEU A 28 6.36 -20.86 -9.69
C LEU A 28 7.85 -20.87 -9.26
N PRO A 29 8.55 -22.02 -9.16
CA PRO A 29 9.98 -22.06 -8.84
C PRO A 29 10.87 -21.33 -9.85
N GLN A 30 10.35 -21.02 -11.05
CA GLN A 30 11.07 -20.30 -12.10
C GLN A 30 10.81 -18.78 -12.06
N THR A 31 9.98 -18.28 -11.13
CA THR A 31 9.68 -16.85 -11.00
C THR A 31 10.69 -16.04 -10.16
N PRO A 32 11.37 -16.58 -9.12
CA PRO A 32 12.35 -15.84 -8.33
C PRO A 32 13.52 -15.32 -9.17
N LYS A 33 14.16 -14.25 -8.70
CA LYS A 33 15.23 -13.53 -9.42
C LYS A 33 16.37 -14.41 -9.92
N GLU A 34 16.79 -15.36 -9.09
CA GLU A 34 17.94 -16.24 -9.37
C GLU A 34 17.55 -17.54 -10.10
N ALA A 35 16.28 -17.70 -10.47
CA ALA A 35 15.83 -18.94 -11.10
C ALA A 35 16.39 -19.07 -12.53
N PRO A 36 16.91 -20.25 -12.91
CA PRO A 36 17.64 -20.45 -14.17
C PRO A 36 16.77 -20.20 -15.41
N TYR A 37 15.47 -20.41 -15.30
CA TYR A 37 14.53 -20.23 -16.41
C TYR A 37 13.60 -19.02 -16.23
N ARG A 38 13.93 -18.06 -15.35
CA ARG A 38 13.12 -16.85 -15.16
C ARG A 38 12.86 -16.07 -16.45
N ARG A 39 13.82 -16.09 -17.37
CA ARG A 39 13.76 -15.42 -18.67
C ARG A 39 12.54 -15.79 -19.51
N ILE A 40 11.92 -16.95 -19.30
CA ILE A 40 10.73 -17.37 -20.07
C ILE A 40 9.54 -16.41 -19.87
N PHE A 41 9.48 -15.71 -18.73
CA PHE A 41 8.45 -14.69 -18.44
C PHE A 41 8.80 -13.31 -19.01
N LEU A 42 10.04 -13.09 -19.43
CA LEU A 42 10.56 -11.78 -19.87
C LEU A 42 10.78 -11.73 -21.40
N GLU A 43 11.10 -12.85 -22.03
CA GLU A 43 11.47 -12.92 -23.45
C GLU A 43 10.37 -12.52 -24.43
N GLN A 44 9.10 -12.68 -24.03
CA GLN A 44 7.97 -12.28 -24.87
C GLN A 44 7.78 -10.75 -24.93
N ILE A 45 8.56 -10.00 -24.14
CA ILE A 45 8.57 -8.54 -24.11
C ILE A 45 9.53 -8.04 -25.20
N SER A 46 9.13 -8.21 -26.46
CA SER A 46 9.90 -7.68 -27.59
C SER A 46 9.82 -6.15 -27.62
N SER A 47 10.85 -5.47 -27.15
CA SER A 47 11.04 -4.02 -27.25
C SER A 47 11.79 -3.63 -28.53
N GLY A 48 11.42 -4.22 -29.67
CA GLY A 48 12.06 -3.97 -30.96
C GLY A 48 11.18 -3.11 -31.88
N GLY A 49 11.41 -1.79 -31.90
CA GLY A 49 10.83 -0.87 -32.88
C GLY A 49 9.88 0.20 -32.29
N LEU A 50 9.19 0.92 -33.20
CA LEU A 50 8.20 1.97 -32.89
C LEU A 50 6.85 1.43 -32.35
N ALA A 51 6.70 0.10 -32.25
CA ALA A 51 5.49 -0.53 -31.76
C ALA A 51 5.50 -0.62 -30.22
N PRO A 52 4.38 -0.32 -29.55
CA PRO A 52 4.28 -0.52 -28.11
C PRO A 52 4.53 -1.99 -27.76
N ALA A 53 5.26 -2.22 -26.67
CA ALA A 53 5.51 -3.57 -26.19
C ALA A 53 4.17 -4.27 -25.92
N LYS A 54 3.96 -5.46 -26.51
CA LYS A 54 2.78 -6.27 -26.28
C LYS A 54 2.90 -6.95 -24.92
N GLU A 55 1.83 -6.94 -24.14
CA GLU A 55 1.77 -7.69 -22.88
C GLU A 55 2.03 -9.19 -23.14
N PRO A 56 2.98 -9.82 -22.42
CA PRO A 56 3.15 -11.27 -22.45
C PRO A 56 1.90 -11.97 -21.95
N GLU A 57 1.50 -13.03 -22.66
CA GLU A 57 0.32 -13.82 -22.32
C GLU A 57 0.41 -14.41 -20.91
N SER A 58 1.60 -14.90 -20.53
CA SER A 58 1.85 -15.41 -19.18
C SER A 58 1.59 -14.38 -18.07
N ILE A 59 1.90 -13.10 -18.31
CA ILE A 59 1.65 -12.03 -17.34
C ILE A 59 0.16 -11.70 -17.26
N ARG A 60 -0.51 -11.64 -18.41
CA ARG A 60 -1.97 -11.52 -18.47
C ARG A 60 -2.66 -12.64 -17.71
N ASP A 61 -2.23 -13.87 -17.91
CA ASP A 61 -2.80 -15.05 -17.26
C ASP A 61 -2.57 -15.03 -15.75
N LEU A 62 -1.36 -14.69 -15.28
CA LEU A 62 -1.08 -14.53 -13.85
C LEU A 62 -1.99 -13.47 -13.18
N LYS A 63 -2.25 -12.33 -13.86
CA LYS A 63 -3.20 -11.32 -13.37
C LYS A 63 -4.62 -11.86 -13.22
N LEU A 64 -5.07 -12.70 -14.16
CA LEU A 64 -6.39 -13.32 -14.11
C LEU A 64 -6.47 -14.39 -13.00
N LEU A 65 -5.43 -15.20 -12.87
CA LEU A 65 -5.33 -16.26 -11.87
C LEU A 65 -5.36 -15.75 -10.42
N CYS A 66 -5.04 -14.48 -10.18
CA CYS A 66 -5.22 -13.85 -8.87
C CYS A 66 -6.69 -13.85 -8.38
N ARG A 67 -7.67 -14.05 -9.28
CA ARG A 67 -9.10 -14.15 -8.95
C ARG A 67 -9.62 -15.59 -8.87
N ASP A 68 -8.75 -16.57 -9.11
CA ASP A 68 -9.09 -17.99 -9.12
C ASP A 68 -9.30 -18.55 -7.69
N GLN A 69 -9.41 -19.87 -7.56
CA GLN A 69 -9.48 -20.60 -6.30
C GLN A 69 -8.22 -20.37 -5.45
N ALA A 70 -8.36 -20.50 -4.13
CA ALA A 70 -7.35 -20.07 -3.15
C ALA A 70 -5.92 -20.54 -3.44
N ALA A 71 -5.73 -21.82 -3.78
CA ALA A 71 -4.39 -22.37 -4.06
C ALA A 71 -3.74 -21.71 -5.30
N ILE A 72 -4.51 -21.56 -6.37
CA ILE A 72 -4.05 -20.97 -7.63
C ILE A 72 -3.79 -19.46 -7.45
N ALA A 73 -4.74 -18.74 -6.83
CA ALA A 73 -4.59 -17.31 -6.57
C ALA A 73 -3.38 -17.02 -5.67
N HIS A 74 -3.15 -17.84 -4.64
CA HIS A 74 -1.97 -17.72 -3.78
C HIS A 74 -0.67 -17.88 -4.57
N ASN A 75 -0.56 -18.90 -5.41
CA ASN A 75 0.63 -19.10 -6.25
C ASN A 75 0.77 -18.00 -7.31
N ALA A 76 -0.33 -17.48 -7.84
CA ALA A 76 -0.32 -16.40 -8.83
C ALA A 76 0.20 -15.10 -8.21
N PHE A 77 -0.28 -14.73 -7.03
CA PHE A 77 0.26 -13.60 -6.29
C PHE A 77 1.73 -13.79 -5.95
N ARG A 78 2.16 -14.99 -5.51
CA ARG A 78 3.59 -15.26 -5.25
C ARG A 78 4.45 -15.12 -6.52
N ALA A 79 3.97 -15.61 -7.66
CA ALA A 79 4.63 -15.42 -8.94
C ALA A 79 4.76 -13.93 -9.28
N LEU A 80 3.68 -13.15 -9.11
CA LEU A 80 3.70 -11.70 -9.35
C LEU A 80 4.58 -10.94 -8.35
N VAL A 81 4.66 -11.33 -7.09
CA VAL A 81 5.60 -10.75 -6.12
C VAL A 81 7.03 -10.94 -6.63
N ASN A 82 7.35 -12.15 -7.09
CA ASN A 82 8.67 -12.47 -7.62
C ASN A 82 8.98 -11.84 -8.97
N LEU A 83 7.99 -11.43 -9.76
CA LEU A 83 8.18 -10.85 -11.10
C LEU A 83 8.08 -9.32 -11.11
N SER A 84 7.44 -8.73 -10.11
CA SER A 84 7.19 -7.28 -10.00
C SER A 84 8.44 -6.46 -9.60
N ASP A 85 9.57 -7.10 -9.29
CA ASP A 85 10.89 -6.45 -9.19
C ASP A 85 11.47 -6.09 -10.58
N SER A 86 10.96 -6.68 -11.66
CA SER A 86 11.46 -6.44 -13.02
C SER A 86 10.83 -5.20 -13.64
N ALA A 87 11.65 -4.20 -13.97
CA ALA A 87 11.21 -3.00 -14.69
C ALA A 87 10.58 -3.29 -16.07
N LEU A 88 10.83 -4.47 -16.65
CA LEU A 88 10.20 -4.92 -17.90
C LEU A 88 8.73 -5.32 -17.69
N ILE A 89 8.38 -5.80 -16.50
CA ILE A 89 7.06 -6.33 -16.15
C ILE A 89 6.15 -5.25 -15.57
N VAL A 90 6.71 -4.34 -14.77
CA VAL A 90 5.96 -3.29 -14.07
C VAL A 90 5.02 -2.48 -14.99
N PRO A 91 5.36 -2.10 -16.24
CA PRO A 91 4.43 -1.40 -17.12
C PRO A 91 3.14 -2.17 -17.42
N PHE A 92 3.19 -3.50 -17.46
CA PHE A 92 2.02 -4.35 -17.75
C PHE A 92 1.17 -4.63 -16.50
N LEU A 93 1.81 -4.71 -15.34
CA LEU A 93 1.11 -4.80 -14.05
C LEU A 93 0.54 -3.45 -13.62
N GLY A 94 1.19 -2.34 -14.00
CA GLY A 94 0.74 -0.98 -13.75
C GLY A 94 -0.43 -0.53 -14.62
N GLU A 95 -1.07 -1.42 -15.40
CA GLU A 95 -2.26 -1.06 -16.17
C GLU A 95 -3.42 -0.68 -15.23
N PRO A 96 -4.28 0.30 -15.61
CA PRO A 96 -5.32 0.82 -14.72
C PRO A 96 -6.29 -0.25 -14.19
N LYS A 97 -6.72 -1.20 -15.02
CA LYS A 97 -7.69 -2.23 -14.62
C LYS A 97 -7.12 -3.23 -13.60
N PHE A 98 -5.84 -3.59 -13.74
CA PHE A 98 -5.20 -4.48 -12.77
C PHE A 98 -4.88 -3.74 -11.48
N LEU A 99 -4.44 -2.47 -11.56
CA LEU A 99 -4.25 -1.63 -10.37
C LEU A 99 -5.56 -1.41 -9.61
N GLU A 100 -6.68 -1.15 -10.30
CA GLU A 100 -8.01 -1.06 -9.69
C GLU A 100 -8.36 -2.33 -8.91
N PHE A 101 -8.17 -3.50 -9.54
CA PHE A 101 -8.35 -4.78 -8.86
C PHE A 101 -7.43 -4.95 -7.66
N LEU A 102 -6.14 -4.64 -7.81
CA LEU A 102 -5.15 -4.86 -6.76
C LEU A 102 -5.46 -3.99 -5.54
N VAL A 103 -5.77 -2.71 -5.75
CA VAL A 103 -6.19 -1.79 -4.68
C VAL A 103 -7.50 -2.26 -4.07
N ALA A 104 -8.53 -2.55 -4.87
CA ALA A 104 -9.81 -3.06 -4.39
C ALA A 104 -9.64 -4.33 -3.54
N TYR A 105 -8.77 -5.25 -3.99
CA TYR A 105 -8.46 -6.48 -3.29
C TYR A 105 -7.76 -6.22 -1.94
N ILE A 106 -6.77 -5.31 -1.90
CA ILE A 106 -6.07 -4.93 -0.67
C ILE A 106 -7.03 -4.30 0.35
N ILE A 107 -7.90 -3.39 -0.09
CA ILE A 107 -8.80 -2.66 0.82
C ILE A 107 -10.02 -3.48 1.24
N ASN A 108 -10.29 -4.64 0.63
CA ASN A 108 -11.35 -5.54 1.09
C ASN A 108 -10.90 -6.26 2.38
N PRO A 109 -11.58 -6.08 3.53
CA PRO A 109 -11.21 -6.73 4.78
C PRO A 109 -11.21 -8.27 4.73
N GLY A 110 -12.05 -8.86 3.87
CA GLY A 110 -12.20 -10.30 3.71
C GLY A 110 -11.14 -10.97 2.83
N SER A 111 -10.29 -10.18 2.16
CA SER A 111 -9.28 -10.71 1.25
C SER A 111 -8.23 -11.57 1.96
N LEU A 112 -8.18 -12.85 1.62
CA LEU A 112 -7.29 -13.83 2.24
C LEU A 112 -5.81 -13.62 1.87
N LEU A 113 -5.54 -13.02 0.71
CA LEU A 113 -4.19 -12.87 0.14
C LEU A 113 -3.74 -11.40 0.06
N ALA A 114 -4.35 -10.53 0.86
CA ALA A 114 -4.14 -9.08 0.79
C ALA A 114 -2.68 -8.67 1.03
N ASP A 115 -1.95 -9.41 1.87
CA ASP A 115 -0.52 -9.15 2.11
C ASP A 115 0.33 -9.39 0.87
N LEU A 116 0.08 -10.48 0.12
CA LEU A 116 0.78 -10.72 -1.14
C LEU A 116 0.43 -9.67 -2.19
N ALA A 117 -0.85 -9.29 -2.29
CA ALA A 117 -1.30 -8.21 -3.16
C ALA A 117 -0.58 -6.88 -2.83
N THR A 118 -0.41 -6.59 -1.55
CA THR A 118 0.31 -5.42 -1.06
C THR A 118 1.80 -5.47 -1.41
N MET A 119 2.43 -6.64 -1.33
CA MET A 119 3.83 -6.82 -1.76
C MET A 119 4.00 -6.54 -3.27
N VAL A 120 3.07 -7.02 -4.11
CA VAL A 120 3.07 -6.69 -5.55
C VAL A 120 2.96 -5.18 -5.75
N LEU A 121 2.00 -4.53 -5.09
CA LEU A 121 1.81 -3.08 -5.19
C LEU A 121 3.06 -2.30 -4.76
N SER A 122 3.64 -2.67 -3.61
CA SER A 122 4.87 -2.06 -3.09
C SER A 122 6.00 -2.13 -4.11
N ASN A 123 6.28 -3.30 -4.69
CA ASN A 123 7.34 -3.45 -5.69
C ASN A 123 7.13 -2.55 -6.91
N MET A 124 5.88 -2.39 -7.37
CA MET A 124 5.56 -1.55 -8.54
C MET A 124 5.68 -0.06 -8.28
N THR A 125 5.56 0.40 -7.03
CA THR A 125 5.58 1.84 -6.68
C THR A 125 6.95 2.50 -6.82
N VAL A 126 7.97 1.76 -7.25
CA VAL A 126 9.23 2.34 -7.76
C VAL A 126 9.03 3.02 -9.12
N ASN A 127 7.97 2.68 -9.86
CA ASN A 127 7.67 3.24 -11.17
C ASN A 127 6.76 4.50 -11.05
N PRO A 128 7.19 5.67 -11.55
CA PRO A 128 6.41 6.90 -11.48
C PRO A 128 5.01 6.81 -12.10
N ASN A 129 4.83 6.04 -13.18
CA ASN A 129 3.52 5.92 -13.84
C ASN A 129 2.52 5.16 -12.96
N VAL A 130 2.98 4.18 -12.18
CA VAL A 130 2.14 3.47 -11.20
C VAL A 130 1.69 4.43 -10.12
N ILE A 131 2.60 5.25 -9.59
CA ILE A 131 2.28 6.28 -8.59
C ILE A 131 1.25 7.28 -9.13
N GLN A 132 1.47 7.82 -10.33
CA GLN A 132 0.54 8.78 -10.95
C GLN A 132 -0.84 8.16 -11.16
N THR A 133 -0.89 6.90 -11.59
CA THR A 133 -2.15 6.18 -11.72
C THR A 133 -2.84 6.03 -10.37
N LEU A 134 -2.14 5.59 -9.32
CA LEU A 134 -2.68 5.46 -7.96
C LEU A 134 -3.21 6.78 -7.39
N LEU A 135 -2.52 7.89 -7.64
CA LEU A 135 -2.93 9.23 -7.21
C LEU A 135 -4.26 9.67 -7.83
N SER A 136 -4.51 9.27 -9.08
CA SER A 136 -5.73 9.61 -9.82
C SER A 136 -6.85 8.57 -9.70
N LEU A 137 -6.51 7.35 -9.26
CA LEU A 137 -7.42 6.22 -9.21
C LEU A 137 -8.49 6.41 -8.14
N LYS A 138 -9.74 6.19 -8.53
CA LYS A 138 -10.89 6.09 -7.63
C LYS A 138 -11.42 4.67 -7.64
N ILE A 139 -11.81 4.19 -6.47
CA ILE A 139 -12.39 2.85 -6.31
C ILE A 139 -13.88 2.97 -6.04
N GLN A 140 -14.66 2.23 -6.80
CA GLN A 140 -16.09 2.09 -6.57
C GLN A 140 -16.36 1.17 -5.39
N LEU A 141 -17.13 1.69 -4.44
CA LEU A 141 -17.57 0.99 -3.24
C LEU A 141 -19.08 0.82 -3.31
N GLU A 142 -19.53 -0.43 -3.23
CA GLU A 142 -20.93 -0.81 -3.12
C GLU A 142 -21.20 -1.21 -1.67
N ASN A 143 -22.04 -0.44 -0.97
CA ASN A 143 -22.31 -0.61 0.47
C ASN A 143 -21.02 -0.68 1.31
N GLY A 144 -20.00 0.09 0.93
CA GLY A 144 -18.69 0.11 1.59
C GLY A 144 -17.72 -0.98 1.14
N HIS A 145 -18.12 -1.90 0.25
CA HIS A 145 -17.26 -2.98 -0.25
C HIS A 145 -16.75 -2.70 -1.67
N PRO A 146 -15.47 -2.96 -1.95
CA PRO A 146 -14.89 -2.67 -3.26
C PRO A 146 -15.29 -3.73 -4.30
N ILE A 147 -16.07 -3.32 -5.30
CA ILE A 147 -16.67 -4.24 -6.28
C ILE A 147 -15.65 -4.96 -7.15
N ALA A 148 -14.53 -4.29 -7.47
CA ALA A 148 -13.49 -4.85 -8.33
C ALA A 148 -12.72 -5.99 -7.64
N SER A 149 -12.83 -6.15 -6.32
CA SER A 149 -12.14 -7.21 -5.55
C SER A 149 -12.77 -8.60 -5.68
N ARG A 150 -14.02 -8.68 -6.18
CA ARG A 150 -14.83 -9.91 -6.18
C ARG A 150 -14.06 -11.10 -6.75
N SER A 151 -13.81 -12.08 -5.90
CA SER A 151 -13.13 -13.33 -6.24
C SER A 151 -13.40 -14.38 -5.16
N SER A 152 -12.97 -15.61 -5.40
CA SER A 152 -13.14 -16.70 -4.42
C SER A 152 -12.40 -16.45 -3.10
N THR A 153 -11.35 -15.62 -3.13
CA THR A 153 -10.50 -15.31 -1.97
C THR A 153 -10.76 -13.94 -1.36
N ALA A 154 -11.75 -13.20 -1.87
CA ALA A 154 -12.18 -11.91 -1.36
C ALA A 154 -13.71 -11.89 -1.28
N PRO A 155 -14.31 -12.60 -0.30
CA PRO A 155 -15.74 -12.61 -0.12
C PRO A 155 -16.26 -11.19 0.14
N VAL A 156 -17.42 -10.89 -0.43
CA VAL A 156 -18.17 -9.66 -0.16
C VAL A 156 -19.48 -10.08 0.49
N ALA A 157 -19.83 -9.46 1.61
CA ALA A 157 -21.06 -9.78 2.31
C ALA A 157 -22.28 -9.50 1.41
N PRO A 158 -23.29 -10.38 1.37
CA PRO A 158 -24.52 -10.09 0.66
C PRO A 158 -25.20 -8.85 1.27
N SER A 159 -25.50 -7.83 0.48
CA SER A 159 -26.25 -6.69 0.95
C SER A 159 -27.76 -6.96 0.87
N THR A 160 -28.46 -6.81 1.98
CA THR A 160 -29.93 -6.98 2.06
C THR A 160 -30.70 -5.65 1.94
N GLY A 161 -30.00 -4.53 1.86
CA GLY A 161 -30.57 -3.18 1.79
C GLY A 161 -30.45 -2.50 0.42
N SER A 162 -30.84 -1.23 0.36
CA SER A 162 -30.64 -0.41 -0.84
C SER A 162 -29.15 -0.24 -1.14
N THR A 163 -28.77 -0.47 -2.40
CA THR A 163 -27.39 -0.34 -2.85
C THR A 163 -26.96 1.13 -2.87
N GLN A 164 -25.99 1.48 -2.02
CA GLN A 164 -25.30 2.76 -2.06
C GLN A 164 -23.96 2.59 -2.80
N ILE A 165 -23.80 3.34 -3.88
CA ILE A 165 -22.55 3.38 -4.66
C ILE A 165 -21.86 4.71 -4.36
N ARG A 166 -20.58 4.64 -4.03
CA ARG A 166 -19.70 5.82 -3.94
C ARG A 166 -18.34 5.54 -4.54
N GLU A 167 -17.65 6.58 -4.93
CA GLU A 167 -16.26 6.53 -5.37
C GLU A 167 -15.38 7.28 -4.38
N GLU A 168 -14.22 6.70 -4.05
CA GLU A 168 -13.27 7.30 -3.13
C GLU A 168 -11.84 7.11 -3.65
N SER A 169 -10.93 8.02 -3.28
CA SER A 169 -9.52 7.96 -3.66
C SER A 169 -8.86 6.64 -3.24
N ALA A 170 -8.17 5.99 -4.17
CA ALA A 170 -7.41 4.77 -3.90
C ALA A 170 -6.38 4.96 -2.78
N ILE A 171 -5.61 6.06 -2.80
CA ILE A 171 -4.58 6.33 -1.77
C ILE A 171 -5.21 6.48 -0.39
N LEU A 172 -6.36 7.14 -0.27
CA LEU A 172 -7.03 7.29 1.03
C LEU A 172 -7.57 5.97 1.55
N LEU A 173 -8.19 5.18 0.69
CA LEU A 173 -8.67 3.85 1.06
C LEU A 173 -7.52 2.93 1.49
N LEU A 174 -6.34 3.07 0.88
CA LEU A 174 -5.14 2.36 1.30
C LEU A 174 -4.62 2.85 2.66
N VAL A 175 -4.64 4.15 2.93
CA VAL A 175 -4.31 4.70 4.26
C VAL A 175 -5.27 4.16 5.31
N ASP A 176 -6.58 4.20 5.06
CA ASP A 176 -7.59 3.67 5.98
C ASP A 176 -7.41 2.16 6.19
N ALA A 177 -7.11 1.39 5.13
CA ALA A 177 -6.82 -0.02 5.25
C ALA A 177 -5.56 -0.30 6.07
N PHE A 178 -4.50 0.50 5.89
CA PHE A 178 -3.26 0.38 6.65
C PHE A 178 -3.47 0.63 8.15
N VAL A 179 -4.26 1.64 8.49
CA VAL A 179 -4.63 1.99 9.86
C VAL A 179 -5.51 0.90 10.48
N ASP A 180 -6.56 0.49 9.76
CA ASP A 180 -7.47 -0.59 10.19
C ASP A 180 -6.74 -1.94 10.41
N ALA A 181 -5.69 -2.22 9.64
CA ALA A 181 -4.91 -3.46 9.74
C ALA A 181 -3.91 -3.45 10.91
N ALA A 182 -3.69 -2.29 11.53
CA ALA A 182 -2.85 -2.19 12.71
C ALA A 182 -3.49 -2.91 13.89
N THR A 183 -2.73 -3.81 14.50
CA THR A 183 -3.23 -4.61 15.61
C THR A 183 -3.17 -3.78 16.89
N VAL A 184 -4.27 -3.70 17.63
CA VAL A 184 -4.21 -3.21 19.00
C VAL A 184 -3.36 -4.19 19.82
N PRO A 185 -2.33 -3.75 20.54
CA PRO A 185 -1.53 -4.62 21.40
C PRO A 185 -2.43 -5.39 22.38
N GLY A 186 -2.36 -6.72 22.37
CA GLY A 186 -3.16 -7.60 23.21
C GLY A 186 -4.49 -8.09 22.61
N GLY A 187 -4.89 -7.62 21.41
CA GLY A 187 -6.10 -8.09 20.72
C GLY A 187 -5.93 -9.45 20.05
N SER A 188 -6.98 -10.28 20.05
CA SER A 188 -6.97 -11.57 19.36
C SER A 188 -6.94 -11.40 17.84
N LYS A 189 -6.34 -12.36 17.10
CA LYS A 189 -6.37 -12.36 15.63
C LYS A 189 -7.77 -12.56 15.07
N GLU A 190 -8.64 -13.20 15.84
CA GLU A 190 -10.01 -13.55 15.45
C GLU A 190 -10.96 -12.35 15.49
N GLU A 191 -10.71 -11.37 16.36
CA GLU A 191 -11.46 -10.12 16.46
C GLU A 191 -11.09 -9.10 15.38
N ARG A 192 -10.08 -9.38 14.55
CA ARG A 192 -9.63 -8.44 13.53
C ARG A 192 -10.67 -8.30 12.43
N LYS A 193 -11.01 -7.06 12.12
CA LYS A 193 -11.84 -6.69 10.96
C LYS A 193 -11.24 -7.20 9.65
N ARG A 194 -9.91 -7.20 9.53
CA ARG A 194 -9.16 -7.56 8.31
C ARG A 194 -8.35 -8.84 8.48
N LYS A 195 -8.21 -9.60 7.38
CA LYS A 195 -7.41 -10.84 7.34
C LYS A 195 -5.90 -10.61 7.13
N GLY A 196 -5.51 -9.57 6.40
CA GLY A 196 -4.10 -9.21 6.16
C GLY A 196 -3.58 -8.13 7.11
N ASP A 197 -2.28 -8.17 7.39
CA ASP A 197 -1.59 -7.20 8.26
C ASP A 197 -1.14 -5.93 7.51
N LEU A 198 -1.05 -5.96 6.18
CA LEU A 198 -0.80 -4.85 5.25
C LEU A 198 0.46 -4.01 5.54
N HIS A 199 1.49 -4.59 6.16
CA HIS A 199 2.73 -3.89 6.52
C HIS A 199 3.39 -3.16 5.33
N PHE A 200 3.40 -3.81 4.16
CA PHE A 200 4.01 -3.29 2.93
C PHE A 200 3.27 -2.09 2.31
N LEU A 201 2.11 -1.65 2.83
CA LEU A 201 1.55 -0.37 2.40
C LEU A 201 2.40 0.82 2.86
N ALA A 202 3.19 0.66 3.93
CA ALA A 202 4.07 1.71 4.41
C ALA A 202 5.08 2.17 3.35
N SER A 203 5.57 1.26 2.50
CA SER A 203 6.46 1.57 1.37
C SER A 203 5.74 2.15 0.16
N VAL A 204 4.43 1.95 0.03
CA VAL A 204 3.60 2.55 -1.04
C VAL A 204 3.44 4.05 -0.81
N PHE A 205 3.24 4.49 0.43
CA PHE A 205 2.95 5.90 0.75
C PHE A 205 4.14 6.83 0.55
N ALA A 206 5.35 6.35 0.82
CA ALA A 206 6.56 7.17 0.73
C ALA A 206 6.77 7.79 -0.66
N PRO A 207 6.73 7.04 -1.77
CA PRO A 207 6.83 7.62 -3.10
C PRO A 207 5.50 8.21 -3.59
N ALA A 208 4.35 7.71 -3.11
CA ALA A 208 3.06 7.98 -3.73
C ALA A 208 2.34 9.25 -3.28
N GLY A 209 2.74 9.93 -2.19
CA GLY A 209 1.76 10.78 -1.51
C GLY A 209 2.21 12.07 -0.85
N ARG A 210 3.26 12.79 -1.29
CA ARG A 210 3.58 14.09 -0.66
C ARG A 210 2.36 15.02 -0.63
N LEU A 211 1.84 15.39 -1.80
CA LEU A 211 0.71 16.31 -1.86
C LEU A 211 -0.60 15.63 -1.47
N ALA A 212 -0.82 14.37 -1.89
CA ALA A 212 -2.05 13.66 -1.55
C ALA A 212 -2.26 13.50 -0.03
N LEU A 213 -1.21 13.18 0.74
CA LEU A 213 -1.33 13.02 2.20
C LEU A 213 -1.43 14.35 2.95
N LEU A 214 -0.99 15.45 2.31
CA LEU A 214 -1.00 16.81 2.84
C LEU A 214 -2.18 17.65 2.31
N THR A 215 -3.07 17.06 1.53
CA THR A 215 -4.28 17.71 1.01
C THR A 215 -5.47 17.24 1.83
N LEU A 216 -6.35 18.17 2.19
CA LEU A 216 -7.61 17.81 2.82
C LEU A 216 -8.54 17.20 1.79
N HIS A 217 -9.30 16.22 2.25
CA HIS A 217 -10.28 15.54 1.43
C HIS A 217 -11.69 15.94 1.85
N PRO A 218 -12.65 16.00 0.90
CA PRO A 218 -13.99 16.46 1.18
C PRO A 218 -14.61 15.72 2.38
N GLY A 219 -15.08 16.49 3.37
CA GLY A 219 -15.70 15.96 4.58
C GLY A 219 -14.72 15.51 5.69
N SER A 220 -13.40 15.66 5.49
CA SER A 220 -12.40 15.47 6.54
C SER A 220 -11.87 16.82 7.04
N SER A 221 -11.63 16.92 8.34
CA SER A 221 -10.84 18.00 8.93
C SER A 221 -9.38 17.62 9.19
N GLU A 222 -9.03 16.36 8.93
CA GLU A 222 -7.72 15.77 9.21
C GLU A 222 -7.01 15.40 7.90
N PHE A 223 -5.72 15.74 7.84
CA PHE A 223 -4.83 15.30 6.78
C PHE A 223 -4.61 13.80 6.86
N ALA A 224 -4.54 13.10 5.72
CA ALA A 224 -4.29 11.66 5.72
C ALA A 224 -2.93 11.31 6.35
N LEU A 225 -1.94 12.22 6.28
CA LEU A 225 -0.66 12.06 6.97
C LEU A 225 -0.80 11.90 8.49
N ALA A 226 -1.76 12.58 9.11
CA ALA A 226 -2.00 12.54 10.57
C ALA A 226 -2.35 11.11 11.05
N LYS A 227 -3.04 10.34 10.21
CA LYS A 227 -3.41 8.95 10.50
C LYS A 227 -2.20 8.00 10.56
N LEU A 228 -1.04 8.42 10.05
CA LEU A 228 0.18 7.61 9.99
C LEU A 228 1.13 7.85 11.17
N LEU A 229 0.93 8.91 11.97
CA LEU A 229 1.95 9.37 12.92
C LEU A 229 2.24 8.37 14.04
N SER A 230 1.21 7.73 14.59
CA SER A 230 1.36 6.74 15.66
C SER A 230 2.18 5.51 15.26
N PHE A 231 2.39 5.30 13.95
CA PHE A 231 3.16 4.17 13.44
C PHE A 231 4.67 4.37 13.46
N THR A 232 5.18 5.54 13.89
CA THR A 232 6.62 5.73 14.14
C THR A 232 7.14 4.80 15.24
N GLU A 233 6.27 4.37 16.16
CA GLU A 233 6.55 3.47 17.28
C GLU A 233 6.03 2.03 17.08
N HIS A 234 5.49 1.71 15.90
CA HIS A 234 4.87 0.40 15.66
C HIS A 234 5.90 -0.76 15.80
N PRO A 235 5.60 -1.95 16.39
CA PRO A 235 6.62 -3.00 16.58
C PRO A 235 7.18 -3.62 15.29
N ASP A 236 6.40 -3.61 14.21
CA ASP A 236 6.86 -4.02 12.87
C ASP A 236 7.78 -2.98 12.21
N ILE A 237 8.96 -3.42 11.77
CA ILE A 237 10.03 -2.57 11.23
C ILE A 237 9.64 -1.98 9.85
N ILE A 238 8.89 -2.74 9.04
CA ILE A 238 8.45 -2.28 7.71
C ILE A 238 7.49 -1.10 7.86
N ARG A 239 6.53 -1.20 8.79
CA ARG A 239 5.63 -0.10 9.14
C ARG A 239 6.39 1.13 9.63
N ARG A 240 7.26 0.99 10.63
CA ARG A 240 8.04 2.14 11.15
C ARG A 240 8.89 2.79 10.07
N GLY A 241 9.67 2.00 9.34
CA GLY A 241 10.60 2.50 8.32
C GLY A 241 9.88 3.18 7.15
N GLY A 242 8.77 2.61 6.68
CA GLY A 242 7.97 3.19 5.61
C GLY A 242 7.26 4.47 6.02
N VAL A 243 6.73 4.53 7.25
CA VAL A 243 6.10 5.75 7.79
C VAL A 243 7.14 6.85 8.00
N ALA A 244 8.30 6.54 8.60
CA ALA A 244 9.39 7.50 8.73
C ALA A 244 9.84 8.07 7.38
N SER A 245 9.93 7.20 6.35
CA SER A 245 10.23 7.62 4.97
C SER A 245 9.14 8.50 4.38
N THR A 246 7.87 8.20 4.63
CA THR A 246 6.72 9.02 4.23
C THR A 246 6.77 10.40 4.86
N LEU A 247 7.01 10.48 6.18
CA LEU A 247 7.14 11.74 6.92
C LEU A 247 8.27 12.60 6.37
N LYS A 248 9.45 12.01 6.16
CA LYS A 248 10.59 12.68 5.52
C LYS A 248 10.21 13.24 4.15
N ASN A 249 9.50 12.44 3.34
CA ASN A 249 9.11 12.84 1.98
C ASN A 249 8.06 13.97 1.99
N CYS A 250 7.14 13.97 2.94
CA CYS A 250 6.18 15.05 3.20
C CYS A 250 6.87 16.34 3.67
N ALA A 251 7.93 16.23 4.49
CA ALA A 251 8.67 17.37 5.00
C ALA A 251 9.43 18.18 3.93
N PHE A 252 9.58 17.68 2.70
CA PHE A 252 10.07 18.50 1.59
C PHE A 252 9.03 19.51 1.07
N HIS A 253 7.75 19.42 1.49
CA HIS A 253 6.75 20.46 1.24
C HIS A 253 6.75 21.48 2.39
N ALA A 254 7.66 22.45 2.34
CA ALA A 254 7.80 23.47 3.38
C ALA A 254 6.47 24.17 3.80
N PRO A 255 5.53 24.48 2.87
CA PRO A 255 4.25 25.07 3.26
C PRO A 255 3.41 24.22 4.24
N ALA A 256 3.63 22.91 4.29
CA ALA A 256 2.91 22.02 5.21
C ALA A 256 3.51 21.99 6.62
N HIS A 257 4.70 22.56 6.85
CA HIS A 257 5.37 22.48 8.16
C HIS A 257 4.54 23.04 9.30
N MET A 258 3.80 24.13 9.05
CA MET A 258 2.89 24.70 10.05
C MET A 258 1.79 23.70 10.43
N ALA A 259 1.14 23.06 9.46
CA ALA A 259 0.15 22.03 9.73
C ALA A 259 0.78 20.81 10.44
N MET A 260 2.03 20.46 10.09
CA MET A 260 2.74 19.34 10.71
C MET A 260 3.07 19.60 12.18
N LEU A 261 3.50 20.81 12.52
CA LEU A 261 4.02 21.15 13.86
C LEU A 261 2.95 21.66 14.83
N LYS A 262 1.88 22.27 14.34
CA LYS A 262 0.82 22.81 15.20
C LYS A 262 0.02 21.70 15.90
N PRO A 263 -0.54 21.96 17.09
CA PRO A 263 -1.42 21.03 17.77
C PRO A 263 -2.73 20.81 16.99
N ASP A 264 -3.47 19.76 17.34
CA ASP A 264 -4.68 19.30 16.64
C ASP A 264 -5.93 20.15 16.89
N ASP A 265 -5.87 21.10 17.83
CA ASP A 265 -6.90 22.11 18.08
C ASP A 265 -6.73 23.39 17.22
N GLU A 266 -5.57 23.56 16.57
CA GLU A 266 -5.30 24.67 15.66
C GLU A 266 -5.62 24.30 14.21
N MET A 267 -6.29 25.22 13.49
CA MET A 267 -6.64 25.05 12.08
C MET A 267 -5.63 25.75 11.18
N VAL A 268 -5.06 25.02 10.22
CA VAL A 268 -3.99 25.48 9.32
C VAL A 268 -4.34 25.15 7.87
N THR A 269 -4.03 26.06 6.94
CA THR A 269 -4.14 25.82 5.50
C THR A 269 -2.81 25.36 4.93
N VAL A 270 -2.85 24.46 3.95
CA VAL A 270 -1.66 23.96 3.26
C VAL A 270 -1.82 24.18 1.76
N PRO A 271 -1.06 25.12 1.16
CA PRO A 271 -1.05 25.31 -0.28
C PRO A 271 -0.76 24.02 -1.05
N PRO A 272 -1.41 23.77 -2.20
CA PRO A 272 -2.24 24.71 -2.95
C PRO A 272 -3.70 24.81 -2.47
N SER A 273 -4.11 24.05 -1.45
CA SER A 273 -5.46 24.14 -0.91
C SER A 273 -5.61 25.37 -0.01
N ASN A 274 -6.81 25.96 -0.03
CA ASN A 274 -7.22 27.02 0.89
C ASN A 274 -8.12 26.48 2.01
N GLU A 275 -8.39 25.17 2.03
CA GLU A 275 -9.15 24.53 3.09
C GLU A 275 -8.29 24.42 4.35
N ALA A 276 -8.88 24.76 5.50
CA ALA A 276 -8.20 24.68 6.79
C ALA A 276 -8.45 23.31 7.41
N GLY A 277 -7.38 22.68 7.90
CA GLY A 277 -7.40 21.38 8.56
C GLY A 277 -6.69 21.44 9.90
N LYS A 278 -6.95 20.47 10.77
CA LYS A 278 -6.30 20.39 12.08
C LYS A 278 -4.79 20.23 11.94
N GLY A 279 -4.04 20.82 12.87
CA GLY A 279 -2.63 20.52 13.05
C GLY A 279 -2.40 19.04 13.40
N MET A 280 -1.16 18.58 13.24
CA MET A 280 -0.81 17.17 13.31
C MET A 280 -0.03 16.78 14.57
N ASN A 281 0.48 17.75 15.34
CA ASN A 281 1.34 17.51 16.51
C ASN A 281 2.50 16.52 16.20
N LEU A 282 3.13 16.65 15.03
CA LEU A 282 4.10 15.70 14.52
C LEU A 282 5.32 15.51 15.43
N LEU A 283 5.76 16.58 16.11
CA LEU A 283 7.01 16.58 16.86
C LEU A 283 7.02 15.50 17.95
N SER A 284 5.89 15.31 18.64
CA SER A 284 5.73 14.28 19.67
C SER A 284 6.01 12.88 19.11
N PHE A 285 5.49 12.57 17.91
CA PHE A 285 5.65 11.27 17.25
C PHE A 285 7.04 11.06 16.63
N LEU A 286 7.75 12.14 16.30
CA LEU A 286 9.13 12.06 15.81
C LEU A 286 10.16 11.88 16.92
N LEU A 287 9.92 12.49 18.08
CA LEU A 287 10.87 12.46 19.19
C LEU A 287 10.71 11.22 20.08
N LEU A 288 9.50 10.68 20.21
CA LEU A 288 9.25 9.50 21.06
C LEU A 288 10.14 8.28 20.71
N PRO A 289 10.37 7.92 19.43
CA PRO A 289 11.29 6.84 19.06
C PRO A 289 12.75 7.08 19.47
N LEU A 290 13.13 8.33 19.73
CA LEU A 290 14.47 8.73 20.15
C LEU A 290 14.57 8.85 21.68
N ALA A 291 13.43 8.94 22.36
CA ALA A 291 13.36 8.90 23.82
C ALA A 291 13.56 7.45 24.25
N GLY A 292 14.74 7.14 24.79
CA GLY A 292 14.98 5.84 25.41
C GLY A 292 13.97 5.58 26.54
N PRO A 293 13.79 4.31 26.95
CA PRO A 293 12.93 3.96 28.09
C PRO A 293 13.50 4.45 29.43
N GLU A 294 14.71 5.01 29.41
CA GLU A 294 15.43 5.49 30.58
C GLU A 294 14.83 6.81 31.06
N GLU A 295 14.51 6.86 32.35
CA GLU A 295 14.21 8.12 32.99
C GLU A 295 15.46 9.00 33.01
N PHE A 296 15.32 10.26 32.56
CA PHE A 296 16.35 11.25 32.79
C PHE A 296 16.72 11.28 34.28
N ASP A 297 18.03 11.32 34.57
CA ASP A 297 18.49 11.54 35.92
C ASP A 297 17.95 12.88 36.49
N LEU A 298 18.00 13.01 37.81
CA LEU A 298 17.44 14.17 38.50
C LEU A 298 18.12 15.49 38.07
N GLU A 299 19.38 15.45 37.65
CA GLU A 299 20.13 16.64 37.22
C GLU A 299 19.66 17.13 35.85
N VAL A 300 19.45 16.23 34.89
CA VAL A 300 18.91 16.56 33.56
C VAL A 300 17.46 17.03 33.68
N ARG A 301 16.65 16.40 34.54
CA ARG A 301 15.28 16.84 34.84
C ARG A 301 15.24 18.26 35.43
N HIS A 302 16.16 18.57 36.33
CA HIS A 302 16.26 19.92 36.91
C HIS A 302 16.65 20.96 35.85
N LYS A 303 17.58 20.65 34.94
CA LYS A 303 17.97 21.54 33.85
C LYS A 303 16.84 21.80 32.84
N LEU A 304 16.05 20.78 32.49
CA LEU A 304 14.91 20.90 31.57
C LEU A 304 13.77 21.76 32.15
N ARG A 305 13.53 21.70 33.47
CA ARG A 305 12.53 22.56 34.12
C ARG A 305 12.95 24.03 34.21
N MET A 306 14.25 24.29 34.29
CA MET A 306 14.78 25.66 34.38
C MET A 306 14.70 26.41 33.04
N SER A 307 14.63 25.71 31.90
CA SER A 307 14.45 26.34 30.58
C SER A 307 13.01 26.80 30.30
N ASP A 308 12.00 26.18 30.93
CA ASP A 308 10.59 26.64 30.85
C ASP A 308 10.30 27.85 31.75
N SER A 309 11.17 28.11 32.75
CA SER A 309 11.09 29.30 33.60
C SER A 309 11.85 30.51 33.04
N GLY A 310 12.20 30.49 31.75
CA GLY A 310 12.78 31.64 31.05
C GLY A 310 11.80 32.82 31.02
N SER A 311 11.90 33.65 32.04
CA SER A 311 11.38 35.01 32.17
C SER A 311 11.22 35.73 30.82
N TYR A 312 9.96 35.98 30.45
CA TYR A 312 9.57 37.09 29.60
C TYR A 312 9.90 38.40 30.31
N ASP A 313 11.17 38.81 30.29
CA ASP A 313 11.55 40.18 30.62
C ASP A 313 11.71 40.95 29.32
N LEU A 314 10.67 41.76 29.06
CA LEU A 314 10.65 42.87 28.12
C LEU A 314 11.88 43.77 28.32
N TRP A 315 12.61 44.01 27.23
CA TRP A 315 13.31 45.27 26.98
C TRP A 315 13.12 45.65 25.52
#